data_AF-A0A955Y202-F1
#
_entry.id   AF-A0A955Y202-F1
#
_cell.length_a   1.000
_cell.length_b   1.000
_cell.length_c   1.000
_cell.angle_alpha   90.00
_cell.angle_beta   90.00
_cell.angle_gamma   90.00
#
_symmetry.space_group_name_H-M   'P 1'
#
loop_
_entity.id
_entity.type
_entity.pdbx_description
1 polymer ?
#
loop_
_entity_poly.entity_id
_entity_poly.type
_entity_poly.pdbx_seq_one_letter_code
_entity_poly.pdbx_strand_id
1 'polypeptide(L)'
;PNEPSPHMGELLSWGAATVAWQPKTTKQQRQIVERIEAMCVRMGVDRRNAMAVSTAAHELTMNAMYDAPVDEKGQPKYALDRRAQLELLDHEVPTLRFTLAGEYLALDVTDPHGRLPRKRFFEGVLRGHRNMMGVSTELDTSHGGAGLGLHTLYSSGAILRAELVPLQLTHVSWVLDRAISRRDQRTMSRSLYFLPNIPRR
;
A
#
# COMPACT_ATOMS: atom_id res chain seq x y z
N PRO A 1 22.16 -8.25 17.66
CA PRO A 1 22.18 -7.61 16.32
C PRO A 1 20.85 -6.88 16.07
N ASN A 2 20.87 -5.56 16.22
CA ASN A 2 19.69 -4.68 16.32
C ASN A 2 19.48 -3.90 15.01
N GLU A 3 19.26 -4.59 13.90
CA GLU A 3 18.94 -3.93 12.64
C GLU A 3 17.41 -3.84 12.44
N PRO A 4 16.87 -2.71 11.93
CA PRO A 4 15.47 -2.63 11.52
C PRO A 4 15.17 -3.68 10.43
N SER A 5 13.90 -4.09 10.29
CA SER A 5 13.50 -4.91 9.13
C SER A 5 13.92 -4.17 7.86
N PRO A 6 14.66 -4.82 6.95
CA PRO A 6 15.16 -4.12 5.78
C PRO A 6 14.00 -3.65 4.92
N HIS A 7 14.12 -2.42 4.39
CA HIS A 7 13.22 -1.93 3.35
C HIS A 7 13.30 -2.86 2.13
N MET A 8 12.24 -2.91 1.31
CA MET A 8 12.26 -3.83 0.17
C MET A 8 13.43 -3.50 -0.78
N GLY A 9 13.79 -2.23 -0.93
CA GLY A 9 14.97 -1.83 -1.71
C GLY A 9 16.31 -2.33 -1.18
N GLU A 10 16.43 -2.56 0.13
CA GLU A 10 17.63 -3.14 0.76
C GLU A 10 17.71 -4.66 0.54
N LEU A 11 16.56 -5.32 0.45
CA LEU A 11 16.45 -6.73 0.04
C LEU A 11 16.73 -6.95 -1.46
N LEU A 12 16.60 -5.90 -2.27
CA LEU A 12 16.77 -5.92 -3.73
C LEU A 12 18.15 -5.38 -4.19
N SER A 13 19.14 -5.39 -3.29
CA SER A 13 20.30 -4.48 -3.21
C SER A 13 21.36 -4.51 -4.33
N TRP A 14 21.14 -5.19 -5.47
CA TRP A 14 22.00 -5.00 -6.65
C TRP A 14 21.28 -4.21 -7.73
N GLY A 15 21.54 -2.89 -7.77
CA GLY A 15 21.04 -1.98 -8.80
C GLY A 15 19.66 -1.36 -8.51
N ALA A 16 19.18 -1.42 -7.26
CA ALA A 16 17.91 -0.82 -6.87
C ALA A 16 17.97 0.72 -6.88
N ALA A 17 17.04 1.36 -7.59
CA ALA A 17 16.81 2.80 -7.53
C ALA A 17 15.59 3.07 -6.64
N THR A 18 15.81 3.73 -5.51
CA THR A 18 14.77 4.04 -4.51
C THR A 18 14.56 5.54 -4.40
N VAL A 19 13.30 5.98 -4.40
CA VAL A 19 12.90 7.37 -4.12
C VAL A 19 11.84 7.37 -3.03
N ALA A 20 11.89 8.35 -2.13
CA ALA A 20 10.97 8.49 -1.01
C ALA A 20 10.26 9.84 -1.03
N TRP A 21 9.02 9.85 -0.52
CA TRP A 21 8.20 11.03 -0.33
C TRP A 21 7.41 10.95 0.97
N GLN A 22 7.01 12.11 1.47
CA GLN A 22 6.18 12.27 2.66
C GLN A 22 4.94 13.11 2.30
N PRO A 23 3.85 12.49 1.79
CA PRO A 23 2.65 13.22 1.41
C PRO A 23 1.92 13.75 2.65
N LYS A 24 2.00 15.06 2.89
CA LYS A 24 1.28 15.74 3.98
C LYS A 24 -0.15 16.09 3.59
N THR A 25 -0.43 16.32 2.31
CA THR A 25 -1.77 16.69 1.82
C THR A 25 -2.30 15.76 0.74
N THR A 26 -3.63 15.69 0.58
CA THR A 26 -4.28 14.94 -0.53
C THR A 26 -3.77 15.37 -1.91
N LYS A 27 -3.42 16.66 -2.07
CA LYS A 27 -2.85 17.18 -3.31
C LYS A 27 -1.45 16.61 -3.56
N GLN A 28 -0.59 16.63 -2.54
CA GLN A 28 0.75 16.04 -2.64
C GLN A 28 0.69 14.54 -2.91
N GLN A 29 -0.22 13.82 -2.25
CA GLN A 29 -0.45 12.40 -2.49
C GLN A 29 -0.74 12.10 -3.97
N ARG A 30 -1.69 12.82 -4.57
CA ARG A 30 -2.02 12.65 -6.00
C ARG A 30 -0.84 12.96 -6.91
N GLN A 31 -0.13 14.06 -6.65
CA GLN A 31 1.06 14.45 -7.41
C GLN A 31 2.18 13.40 -7.33
N ILE A 32 2.36 12.78 -6.16
CA ILE A 32 3.36 11.71 -5.97
C ILE A 32 2.96 10.46 -6.74
N VAL A 33 1.68 10.06 -6.70
CA VAL A 33 1.17 8.92 -7.48
C VAL A 33 1.37 9.13 -8.98
N GLU A 34 1.01 10.31 -9.50
CA GLU A 34 1.25 10.70 -10.90
C GLU A 34 2.74 10.67 -11.26
N ARG A 35 3.60 11.14 -10.35
CA ARG A 35 5.06 11.14 -10.53
C ARG A 35 5.62 9.73 -10.59
N ILE A 36 5.13 8.81 -9.77
CA ILE A 36 5.53 7.39 -9.78
C ILE A 36 5.13 6.75 -11.11
N GLU A 37 3.91 6.99 -11.59
CA GLU A 37 3.47 6.48 -12.90
C GLU A 37 4.37 6.99 -14.03
N ALA A 38 4.65 8.30 -14.04
CA ALA A 38 5.54 8.91 -15.01
C ALA A 38 6.98 8.36 -14.92
N MET A 39 7.46 8.06 -13.71
CA MET A 39 8.76 7.40 -13.51
C MET A 39 8.77 5.99 -14.11
N CYS A 40 7.74 5.18 -13.84
CA CYS A 40 7.59 3.86 -14.43
C CYS A 40 7.69 3.92 -15.96
N VAL A 41 6.93 4.82 -16.61
CA VAL A 41 6.96 4.99 -18.07
C VAL A 41 8.36 5.38 -18.57
N ARG A 42 9.04 6.33 -17.91
CA ARG A 42 10.42 6.72 -18.29
C ARG A 42 11.43 5.59 -18.13
N MET A 43 11.20 4.66 -17.21
CA MET A 43 12.05 3.50 -16.97
C MET A 43 11.69 2.28 -17.83
N GLY A 44 10.82 2.47 -18.85
CA GLY A 44 10.44 1.42 -19.78
C GLY A 44 9.47 0.38 -19.19
N VAL A 45 8.85 0.68 -18.05
CA VAL A 45 7.76 -0.15 -17.51
C VAL A 45 6.54 0.03 -18.41
N ASP A 46 5.93 -1.07 -18.84
CA ASP A 46 4.74 -1.00 -19.67
C ASP A 46 3.57 -0.34 -18.93
N ARG A 47 2.64 0.23 -19.69
CA ARG A 47 1.51 1.00 -19.17
C ARG A 47 0.68 0.25 -18.12
N ARG A 48 0.54 -1.08 -18.26
CA ARG A 48 -0.28 -1.86 -17.33
C ARG A 48 0.40 -1.97 -15.97
N ASN A 49 1.69 -2.29 -15.96
CA ASN A 49 2.45 -2.36 -14.73
C ASN A 49 2.61 -0.96 -14.09
N ALA A 50 2.80 0.08 -14.89
CA ALA A 50 2.80 1.47 -14.38
C ALA A 50 1.48 1.84 -13.68
N MET A 51 0.33 1.48 -14.28
CA MET A 51 -1.00 1.71 -13.69
C MET A 51 -1.24 0.86 -12.43
N ALA A 52 -0.72 -0.37 -12.39
CA ALA A 52 -0.79 -1.21 -11.19
C ALA A 52 0.00 -0.59 -10.03
N VAL A 53 1.21 -0.09 -10.31
CA VAL A 53 2.03 0.63 -9.31
C VAL A 53 1.33 1.91 -8.84
N SER A 54 0.76 2.72 -9.74
CA SER A 54 0.08 3.96 -9.33
C SER A 54 -1.18 3.69 -8.52
N THR A 55 -1.96 2.67 -8.90
CA THR A 55 -3.10 2.19 -8.11
C THR A 55 -2.66 1.71 -6.73
N ALA A 56 -1.59 0.90 -6.64
CA ALA A 56 -1.08 0.41 -5.37
C ALA A 56 -0.57 1.55 -4.48
N ALA A 57 0.17 2.52 -5.05
CA ALA A 57 0.64 3.69 -4.33
C ALA A 57 -0.52 4.53 -3.79
N HIS A 58 -1.58 4.71 -4.59
CA HIS A 58 -2.79 5.41 -4.16
C HIS A 58 -3.45 4.70 -2.98
N GLU A 59 -3.73 3.40 -3.08
CA GLU A 59 -4.40 2.63 -2.02
C GLU A 59 -3.59 2.59 -0.72
N LEU A 60 -2.27 2.35 -0.82
CA LEU A 60 -1.40 2.29 0.35
C LEU A 60 -1.33 3.64 1.08
N THR A 61 -1.17 4.74 0.33
CA THR A 61 -1.13 6.08 0.93
C THR A 61 -2.49 6.53 1.45
N MET A 62 -3.60 6.18 0.78
CA MET A 62 -4.94 6.45 1.29
C MET A 62 -5.18 5.76 2.64
N ASN A 63 -4.82 4.49 2.78
CA ASN A 63 -4.94 3.78 4.06
C ASN A 63 -4.10 4.46 5.16
N ALA A 64 -2.86 4.83 4.84
CA ALA A 64 -1.96 5.46 5.79
C ALA A 64 -2.38 6.89 6.18
N MET A 65 -2.94 7.67 5.25
CA MET A 65 -3.31 9.06 5.50
C MET A 65 -4.72 9.22 6.07
N TYR A 66 -5.68 8.37 5.67
CA TYR A 66 -7.09 8.54 6.06
C TYR A 66 -7.55 7.56 7.14
N ASP A 67 -7.12 6.30 7.06
CA ASP A 67 -7.64 5.24 7.94
C ASP A 67 -6.81 5.03 9.20
N ALA A 68 -5.50 5.26 9.11
CA ALA A 68 -4.56 5.02 10.21
C ALA A 68 -4.61 6.10 11.32
N PRO A 69 -4.71 7.42 11.02
CA PRO A 69 -4.72 8.45 12.05
C PRO A 69 -6.00 8.42 12.89
N VAL A 70 -5.82 8.64 14.18
CA VAL A 70 -6.91 8.68 15.16
C VAL A 70 -6.82 9.90 16.06
N ASP A 71 -7.95 10.28 16.64
CA ASP A 71 -8.01 11.27 17.69
C ASP A 71 -7.55 10.71 19.05
N GLU A 72 -7.54 11.57 20.06
CA GLU A 72 -7.18 11.23 21.44
C GLU A 72 -8.09 10.16 22.07
N LYS A 73 -9.30 9.97 21.52
CA LYS A 73 -10.27 8.95 21.95
C LYS A 73 -10.11 7.64 21.17
N GLY A 74 -9.10 7.56 20.31
CA GLY A 74 -8.81 6.42 19.46
C GLY A 74 -9.78 6.24 18.30
N GLN A 75 -10.60 7.23 17.97
CA GLN A 75 -11.53 7.21 16.84
C GLN A 75 -10.83 7.65 15.55
N PRO A 76 -11.19 7.08 14.38
CA PRO A 76 -10.64 7.51 13.10
C PRO A 76 -10.83 9.01 12.86
N LYS A 77 -9.73 9.72 12.62
CA LYS A 77 -9.75 11.19 12.49
C LYS A 77 -10.28 11.66 11.14
N TYR A 78 -9.96 10.92 10.08
CA TYR A 78 -10.25 11.35 8.69
C TYR A 78 -11.04 10.31 7.87
N ALA A 79 -11.27 9.10 8.40
CA ALA A 79 -11.84 7.99 7.63
C ALA A 79 -13.30 8.22 7.18
N LEU A 80 -14.03 9.14 7.83
CA LEU A 80 -15.45 9.43 7.55
C LEU A 80 -15.65 10.24 6.27
N ASP A 81 -14.67 11.07 5.87
CA ASP A 81 -14.73 11.86 4.64
C ASP A 81 -13.43 11.72 3.85
N ARG A 82 -13.34 10.63 3.08
CA ARG A 82 -12.22 10.36 2.18
C ARG A 82 -12.15 11.32 0.97
N ARG A 83 -13.17 12.16 0.75
CA ARG A 83 -13.20 13.14 -0.35
C ARG A 83 -12.76 14.52 0.12
N ALA A 84 -12.75 14.77 1.43
CA ALA A 84 -12.21 16.00 2.01
C ALA A 84 -10.74 16.19 1.64
N GLN A 85 -10.38 17.46 1.39
CA GLN A 85 -8.98 17.85 1.35
C GLN A 85 -8.39 17.68 2.74
N LEU A 86 -7.38 16.83 2.83
CA LEU A 86 -6.68 16.49 4.06
C LEU A 86 -5.34 17.22 4.08
N GLU A 87 -4.99 17.73 5.26
CA GLU A 87 -3.64 18.13 5.63
C GLU A 87 -3.31 17.49 6.98
N LEU A 88 -2.30 16.62 6.98
CA LEU A 88 -1.85 15.89 8.15
C LEU A 88 -0.97 16.77 9.06
N LEU A 89 -0.98 16.47 10.35
CA LEU A 89 0.02 17.01 11.27
C LEU A 89 1.39 16.36 10.98
N ASP A 90 2.49 17.05 11.29
CA ASP A 90 3.84 16.57 10.94
C ASP A 90 4.16 15.17 11.50
N HIS A 91 3.63 14.84 12.67
CA HIS A 91 3.79 13.52 13.30
C HIS A 91 2.81 12.45 12.80
N GLU A 92 1.89 12.79 11.88
CA GLU A 92 0.94 11.86 11.23
C GLU A 92 1.40 11.50 9.81
N VAL A 93 2.39 12.22 9.25
CA VAL A 93 2.77 12.10 7.83
C VAL A 93 3.42 10.74 7.56
N PRO A 94 2.87 9.92 6.65
CA PRO A 94 3.50 8.67 6.28
C PRO A 94 4.68 8.89 5.34
N THR A 95 5.56 7.90 5.26
CA THR A 95 6.62 7.84 4.25
C THR A 95 6.25 6.81 3.18
N LEU A 96 6.20 7.23 1.92
CA LEU A 96 6.09 6.35 0.75
C LEU A 96 7.45 6.22 0.09
N ARG A 97 7.92 4.99 -0.12
CA ARG A 97 9.09 4.69 -0.94
C ARG A 97 8.68 3.89 -2.16
N PHE A 98 9.25 4.24 -3.30
CA PHE A 98 9.16 3.47 -4.53
C PHE A 98 10.55 2.97 -4.90
N THR A 99 10.63 1.68 -5.21
CA THR A 99 11.88 1.03 -5.61
C THR A 99 11.71 0.32 -6.94
N LEU A 100 12.64 0.54 -7.87
CA LEU A 100 12.83 -0.30 -9.04
C LEU A 100 14.11 -1.10 -8.85
N ALA A 101 14.05 -2.43 -8.96
CA ALA A 101 15.22 -3.29 -8.93
C ALA A 101 15.06 -4.50 -9.87
N GLY A 102 15.79 -4.48 -10.98
CA GLY A 102 15.66 -5.50 -12.03
C GLY A 102 14.21 -5.60 -12.51
N GLU A 103 13.62 -6.79 -12.37
CA GLU A 103 12.24 -7.08 -12.76
C GLU A 103 11.20 -6.76 -11.68
N TYR A 104 11.64 -6.29 -10.52
CA TYR A 104 10.77 -5.99 -9.40
C TYR A 104 10.52 -4.49 -9.27
N LEU A 105 9.25 -4.16 -9.08
CA LEU A 105 8.78 -2.83 -8.69
C LEU A 105 8.20 -2.98 -7.28
N ALA A 106 8.65 -2.15 -6.34
CA ALA A 106 8.20 -2.22 -4.96
C ALA A 106 7.72 -0.87 -4.43
N LEU A 107 6.75 -0.93 -3.54
CA LEU A 107 6.25 0.19 -2.76
C LEU A 107 6.34 -0.17 -1.28
N ASP A 108 6.87 0.74 -0.48
CA ASP A 108 6.84 0.67 0.97
C ASP A 108 6.12 1.90 1.51
N VAL A 109 5.07 1.70 2.31
CA VAL A 109 4.42 2.79 3.06
C VAL A 109 4.59 2.54 4.54
N THR A 110 5.14 3.53 5.25
CA THR A 110 5.30 3.51 6.70
C THR A 110 4.52 4.65 7.31
N ASP A 111 3.60 4.37 8.23
CA ASP A 111 2.90 5.36 9.04
C ASP A 111 3.24 5.21 10.54
N PRO A 112 3.13 6.30 11.33
CA PRO A 112 3.49 6.30 12.74
C PRO A 112 2.35 5.85 13.68
N HIS A 113 1.36 5.09 13.19
CA HIS A 113 0.17 4.76 13.96
C HIS A 113 0.16 3.31 14.46
N GLY A 114 0.61 2.34 13.66
CA GLY A 114 0.58 0.93 14.06
C GLY A 114 -0.82 0.39 14.32
N ARG A 115 -1.80 0.81 13.50
CA ARG A 115 -3.24 0.60 13.72
C ARG A 115 -3.93 -0.16 12.58
N LEU A 116 -3.34 -1.26 12.12
CA LEU A 116 -3.98 -2.16 11.14
C LEU A 116 -4.46 -3.47 11.80
N PRO A 117 -5.76 -3.61 12.14
CA PRO A 117 -6.26 -4.84 12.74
C PRO A 117 -6.12 -6.03 11.79
N ARG A 118 -5.65 -7.17 12.31
CA ARG A 118 -5.53 -8.43 11.56
C ARG A 118 -6.82 -8.77 10.80
N LYS A 119 -7.96 -8.67 11.47
CA LYS A 119 -9.28 -8.96 10.91
C LYS A 119 -9.55 -8.07 9.69
N ARG A 120 -9.33 -6.76 9.80
CA ARG A 120 -9.52 -5.82 8.67
C ARG A 120 -8.61 -6.13 7.49
N PHE A 121 -7.36 -6.50 7.74
CA PHE A 121 -6.42 -6.85 6.68
C PHE A 121 -6.89 -8.05 5.84
N PHE A 122 -7.18 -9.18 6.50
CA PHE A 122 -7.64 -10.38 5.79
C PHE A 122 -9.06 -10.24 5.23
N GLU A 123 -9.97 -9.58 5.95
CA GLU A 123 -11.33 -9.33 5.45
C GLU A 123 -11.32 -8.42 4.21
N GLY A 124 -10.42 -7.43 4.13
CA GLY A 124 -10.29 -6.60 2.94
C GLY A 124 -9.88 -7.41 1.70
N VAL A 125 -8.92 -8.33 1.87
CA VAL A 125 -8.49 -9.25 0.78
C VAL A 125 -9.62 -10.19 0.36
N LEU A 126 -10.32 -10.80 1.32
CA LEU A 126 -11.40 -11.77 1.06
C LEU A 126 -12.67 -11.13 0.52
N ARG A 127 -13.01 -9.90 0.95
CA ARG A 127 -14.19 -9.17 0.49
C ARG A 127 -14.12 -8.94 -1.02
N GLY A 128 -13.03 -8.38 -1.52
CA GLY A 128 -12.90 -8.16 -2.97
C GLY A 128 -12.93 -9.44 -3.80
N HIS A 129 -12.42 -10.55 -3.26
CA HIS A 129 -12.51 -11.85 -3.91
C HIS A 129 -13.96 -12.34 -4.02
N ARG A 130 -14.75 -12.23 -2.94
CA ARG A 130 -16.18 -12.60 -2.95
C ARG A 130 -17.00 -11.73 -3.90
N ASN A 131 -16.69 -10.43 -3.95
CA ASN A 131 -17.32 -9.50 -4.89
C ASN A 131 -17.05 -9.90 -6.35
N MET A 132 -15.82 -10.30 -6.70
CA MET A 132 -15.50 -10.79 -8.05
C MET A 132 -16.19 -12.10 -8.40
N MET A 133 -16.46 -12.96 -7.42
CA MET A 133 -17.20 -14.21 -7.62
C MET A 133 -18.73 -14.03 -7.64
N GLY A 134 -19.24 -12.79 -7.52
CA GLY A 134 -20.68 -12.52 -7.53
C GLY A 134 -21.43 -13.06 -6.32
N VAL A 135 -20.73 -13.42 -5.24
CA VAL A 135 -21.32 -14.03 -4.03
C VAL A 135 -21.87 -12.97 -3.07
N SER A 136 -21.53 -11.69 -3.27
CA SER A 136 -21.98 -10.56 -2.45
C SER A 136 -22.83 -9.58 -3.26
N THR A 137 -24.03 -9.29 -2.77
CA THR A 137 -25.03 -8.41 -3.39
C THR A 137 -24.86 -6.92 -3.08
N GLU A 138 -23.96 -6.55 -2.15
CA GLU A 138 -23.76 -5.17 -1.73
C GLU A 138 -22.53 -4.55 -2.41
N LEU A 139 -22.73 -4.08 -3.64
CA LEU A 139 -21.81 -3.12 -4.27
C LEU A 139 -22.09 -1.73 -3.71
N ASP A 140 -21.48 -1.39 -2.57
CA ASP A 140 -21.47 -0.01 -2.12
C ASP A 140 -20.49 0.80 -2.98
N THR A 141 -21.03 1.34 -4.07
CA THR A 141 -20.33 2.22 -5.02
C THR A 141 -20.43 3.69 -4.63
N SER A 142 -21.10 4.01 -3.51
CA SER A 142 -21.49 5.38 -3.19
C SER A 142 -20.40 6.21 -2.49
N HIS A 143 -19.45 5.55 -1.83
CA HIS A 143 -18.33 6.17 -1.12
C HIS A 143 -17.01 5.60 -1.65
N GLY A 144 -15.95 6.41 -1.76
CA GLY A 144 -14.64 6.04 -2.33
C GLY A 144 -13.86 4.98 -1.55
N GLY A 145 -14.46 3.82 -1.28
CA GLY A 145 -13.98 2.82 -0.36
C GLY A 145 -14.83 1.56 -0.35
N ALA A 146 -15.04 0.92 -1.51
CA ALA A 146 -15.73 -0.38 -1.62
C ALA A 146 -15.04 -1.55 -0.87
N GLY A 147 -14.05 -1.27 0.00
CA GLY A 147 -13.24 -2.26 0.68
C GLY A 147 -12.33 -3.06 -0.24
N LEU A 148 -12.16 -2.61 -1.49
CA LEU A 148 -11.42 -3.32 -2.54
C LEU A 148 -9.92 -3.07 -2.51
N GLY A 149 -9.43 -1.99 -1.87
CA GLY A 149 -8.02 -1.59 -1.92
C GLY A 149 -7.04 -2.71 -1.59
N LEU A 150 -7.25 -3.40 -0.47
CA LEU A 150 -6.40 -4.54 -0.07
C LEU A 150 -6.50 -5.73 -1.03
N HIS A 151 -7.70 -5.99 -1.58
CA HIS A 151 -7.85 -7.01 -2.61
C HIS A 151 -7.13 -6.63 -3.90
N THR A 152 -7.23 -5.37 -4.34
CA THR A 152 -6.53 -4.85 -5.51
C THR A 152 -5.02 -4.98 -5.35
N LEU A 153 -4.49 -4.62 -4.18
CA LEU A 153 -3.08 -4.80 -3.82
C LEU A 153 -2.67 -6.28 -3.89
N TYR A 154 -3.43 -7.16 -3.22
CA TYR A 154 -3.14 -8.60 -3.23
C TYR A 154 -3.21 -9.19 -4.64
N SER A 155 -4.25 -8.87 -5.41
CA SER A 155 -4.49 -9.46 -6.73
C SER A 155 -3.49 -9.01 -7.79
N SER A 156 -2.94 -7.80 -7.66
CA SER A 156 -1.95 -7.24 -8.59
C SER A 156 -0.50 -7.50 -8.20
N GLY A 157 -0.21 -7.72 -6.91
CA GLY A 157 1.14 -7.93 -6.40
C GLY A 157 1.58 -9.39 -6.41
N ALA A 158 2.90 -9.59 -6.49
CA ALA A 158 3.58 -10.83 -6.15
C ALA A 158 3.63 -11.02 -4.63
N ILE A 159 3.88 -9.94 -3.89
CA ILE A 159 4.01 -9.92 -2.43
C ILE A 159 3.18 -8.77 -1.88
N LEU A 160 2.39 -9.04 -0.85
CA LEU A 160 1.80 -8.05 0.04
C LEU A 160 2.18 -8.39 1.48
N ARG A 161 2.88 -7.49 2.16
CA ARG A 161 3.35 -7.68 3.53
C ARG A 161 2.89 -6.50 4.38
N ALA A 162 2.36 -6.79 5.57
CA ALA A 162 2.11 -5.80 6.59
C ALA A 162 2.84 -6.18 7.90
N GLU A 163 3.61 -5.22 8.39
CA GLU A 163 4.45 -5.28 9.59
C GLU A 163 3.96 -4.22 10.57
N LEU A 164 3.73 -4.61 11.83
CA LEU A 164 3.16 -3.71 12.83
C LEU A 164 3.96 -3.70 14.11
N VAL A 165 4.33 -2.50 14.56
CA VAL A 165 4.64 -2.20 15.96
C VAL A 165 3.39 -1.55 16.58
N PRO A 166 2.70 -2.21 17.52
CA PRO A 166 1.43 -1.74 18.05
C PRO A 166 1.49 -0.29 18.53
N LEU A 167 0.53 0.51 18.05
CA LEU A 167 0.36 1.93 18.41
C LEU A 167 1.54 2.84 18.05
N GLN A 168 2.43 2.40 17.15
CA GLN A 168 3.65 3.15 16.83
C GLN A 168 4.03 3.13 15.36
N LEU A 169 3.84 2.01 14.68
CA LEU A 169 4.27 1.88 13.30
C LEU A 169 3.46 0.84 12.55
N THR A 170 2.95 1.22 11.38
CA THR A 170 2.49 0.28 10.37
C THR A 170 3.43 0.40 9.19
N HIS A 171 3.98 -0.71 8.70
CA HIS A 171 4.77 -0.75 7.47
C HIS A 171 4.15 -1.77 6.53
N VAL A 172 3.72 -1.29 5.37
CA VAL A 172 3.14 -2.14 4.33
C VAL A 172 4.05 -2.12 3.10
N SER A 173 4.49 -3.29 2.69
CA SER A 173 5.26 -3.51 1.47
C SER A 173 4.39 -4.18 0.41
N TRP A 174 4.46 -3.69 -0.81
CA TRP A 174 3.85 -4.32 -1.98
C TRP A 174 4.90 -4.46 -3.08
N VAL A 175 4.96 -5.64 -3.70
CA VAL A 175 5.93 -5.93 -4.77
C VAL A 175 5.21 -6.49 -5.98
N LEU A 176 5.58 -6.00 -7.15
CA LEU A 176 5.16 -6.47 -8.46
C LEU A 176 6.36 -7.09 -9.18
N ASP A 177 6.14 -8.29 -9.73
CA ASP A 177 7.05 -8.91 -10.68
C ASP A 177 6.57 -8.56 -12.10
N ARG A 178 7.34 -7.74 -12.81
CA ARG A 178 6.98 -7.25 -14.14
C ARG A 178 7.32 -8.25 -15.26
N ALA A 179 8.12 -9.27 -14.98
CA ALA A 179 8.50 -10.29 -15.97
C ALA A 179 7.35 -11.29 -16.24
N ILE A 180 6.37 -11.36 -15.34
CA ILE A 180 5.27 -12.32 -15.45
C ILE A 180 4.23 -11.86 -16.47
N SER A 181 3.95 -12.75 -17.42
CA SER A 181 2.99 -12.50 -18.49
C SER A 181 1.55 -12.36 -17.97
N ARG A 182 0.67 -11.75 -18.78
CA ARG A 182 -0.78 -11.65 -18.49
C ARG A 182 -1.43 -12.98 -18.17
N ARG A 183 -1.03 -14.05 -18.89
CA ARG A 183 -1.61 -15.38 -18.75
C ARG A 183 -1.25 -15.97 -17.39
N ASP A 184 0.01 -15.79 -16.99
CA ASP A 184 0.58 -16.46 -15.82
C ASP A 184 0.25 -15.72 -14.53
N GLN A 185 0.01 -14.41 -14.57
CA GLN A 185 -0.39 -13.65 -13.38
C GLN A 185 -1.67 -14.18 -12.70
N ARG A 186 -2.60 -14.80 -13.44
CA ARG A 186 -3.82 -15.36 -12.83
C ARG A 186 -3.54 -16.62 -12.02
N THR A 187 -2.56 -17.41 -12.43
CA THR A 187 -2.18 -18.69 -11.82
C THR A 187 -0.96 -18.57 -10.93
N MET A 188 -0.30 -17.41 -10.93
CA MET A 188 0.87 -17.13 -10.13
C MET A 188 0.55 -17.23 -8.63
N SER A 189 1.43 -17.92 -7.90
CA SER A 189 1.44 -17.92 -6.44
C SER A 189 1.74 -16.53 -5.92
N ARG A 190 0.94 -16.07 -4.96
CA ARG A 190 1.09 -14.77 -4.31
C ARG A 190 1.40 -14.98 -2.84
N SER A 191 2.27 -14.14 -2.30
CA SER A 191 2.60 -14.21 -0.88
C SER A 191 1.90 -13.10 -0.12
N LEU A 192 1.20 -13.47 0.94
CA LEU A 192 0.53 -12.57 1.86
C LEU A 192 1.10 -12.76 3.26
N TYR A 193 1.74 -11.72 3.79
CA TYR A 193 2.33 -11.73 5.13
C TYR A 193 1.63 -10.71 6.02
N PHE A 194 1.27 -11.13 7.22
CA PHE A 194 0.77 -10.25 8.27
C PHE A 194 1.52 -10.57 9.56
N LEU A 195 2.36 -9.63 9.99
CA LEU A 195 3.27 -9.75 11.12
C LEU A 195 2.85 -8.76 12.21
N PRO A 196 1.87 -9.12 13.06
CA PRO A 196 1.46 -8.28 14.17
C PRO A 196 2.48 -8.40 15.30
N ASN A 197 2.70 -7.30 16.03
CA ASN A 197 3.52 -7.27 17.23
C ASN A 197 5.00 -7.52 16.96
N ILE A 198 5.53 -6.92 15.90
CA ILE A 198 6.98 -6.81 15.74
C ILE A 198 7.49 -5.96 16.92
N PRO A 199 8.52 -6.42 17.65
CA PRO A 199 9.08 -5.65 18.74
C PRO A 199 9.50 -4.27 18.24
N ARG A 200 9.17 -3.22 18.99
CA ARG A 200 9.83 -1.92 18.80
C ARG A 200 11.30 -2.16 19.07
N ARG A 201 12.13 -2.01 18.06
CA ARG A 201 13.59 -2.08 18.19
C ARG A 201 14.13 -0.67 18.40
#